data_AF-A0A1W1HKZ7-F1
#
_entry.id   AF-A0A1W1HKZ7-F1
#
_cell.length_a   1.000
_cell.length_b   1.000
_cell.length_c   1.000
_cell.angle_alpha   90.00
_cell.angle_beta   90.00
_cell.angle_gamma   90.00
#
_symmetry.space_group_name_H-M   'P 1'
#
loop_
_entity.id
_entity.type
_entity.pdbx_description
1 polymer ?
#
loop_
_entity_poly.entity_id
_entity_poly.type
_entity_poly.pdbx_seq_one_letter_code
_entity_poly.pdbx_strand_id
1 'polypeptide(L)'
;MIGTFNLYILLNTFIKISFLSFLKRYLYSWSLSLIAPGQVGDASFILLLKNKISVKHTTLVYLFDKIITLCFYCLITLFGFSIYLSINISYIFLFFISVSALSILILFYSKTKSQYFYSFIFDKKNIFVEIILNKKAICKNILGTILKILITGLTYYIAFKSFNVIISWQDALVIPIMCTLVGYIPISAAGIGTVEVSAVYIFSTIGISSSVVISVYILLRTCQFAIAVIVITFSLVFKKIFPNNIKE
;
A
#
# COMPACT_ATOMS: atom_id res chain seq x y z
N MET A 1 -3.29 -8.99 1.81
CA MET A 1 -3.69 -10.05 0.85
C MET A 1 -4.49 -9.55 -0.36
N ILE A 2 -5.46 -8.64 -0.22
CA ILE A 2 -6.22 -8.16 -1.40
C ILE A 2 -5.35 -7.40 -2.41
N GLY A 3 -4.34 -6.65 -1.94
CA GLY A 3 -3.36 -6.02 -2.83
C GLY A 3 -2.61 -7.02 -3.73
N THR A 4 -2.47 -8.28 -3.30
CA THR A 4 -1.91 -9.35 -4.14
C THR A 4 -2.78 -9.59 -5.37
N PHE A 5 -4.09 -9.63 -5.19
CA PHE A 5 -5.04 -9.89 -6.27
C PHE A 5 -5.05 -8.76 -7.29
N ASN A 6 -4.98 -7.52 -6.81
CA ASN A 6 -4.86 -6.32 -7.65
C ASN A 6 -3.65 -6.35 -8.58
N LEU A 7 -2.46 -6.57 -8.03
CA LEU A 7 -1.23 -6.68 -8.81
C LEU A 7 -1.25 -7.91 -9.73
N TYR A 8 -1.82 -9.02 -9.26
CA TYR A 8 -1.95 -10.24 -10.05
C TYR A 8 -2.79 -10.02 -11.30
N ILE A 9 -3.98 -9.41 -11.17
CA ILE A 9 -4.86 -9.13 -12.31
C ILE A 9 -4.16 -8.26 -13.35
N LEU A 10 -3.48 -7.20 -12.90
CA LEU A 10 -2.76 -6.29 -13.79
C LEU A 10 -1.55 -6.95 -14.44
N LEU A 11 -0.80 -7.80 -13.73
CA LEU A 11 0.36 -8.49 -14.33
C LEU A 11 -0.05 -9.60 -15.29
N ASN A 12 -1.17 -10.28 -15.00
CA ASN A 12 -1.68 -11.37 -15.81
C ASN A 12 -2.25 -10.91 -17.16
N THR A 13 -2.33 -9.60 -17.41
CA THR A 13 -2.60 -9.06 -18.77
C THR A 13 -1.41 -9.21 -19.70
N PHE A 14 -0.19 -9.22 -19.15
CA PHE A 14 1.06 -9.31 -19.92
C PHE A 14 1.60 -10.73 -19.99
N ILE A 15 1.65 -11.42 -18.84
CA ILE A 15 2.25 -12.75 -18.72
C ILE A 15 1.38 -13.61 -17.82
N LYS A 16 0.97 -14.78 -18.32
CA LYS A 16 0.20 -15.75 -17.54
C LYS A 16 1.09 -16.38 -16.47
N ILE A 17 0.77 -16.13 -15.21
CA ILE A 17 1.46 -16.72 -14.05
C ILE A 17 0.43 -17.42 -13.19
N SER A 18 0.77 -18.58 -12.62
CA SER A 18 -0.14 -19.23 -11.68
C SER A 18 -0.30 -18.37 -10.42
N PHE A 19 -1.55 -18.14 -10.01
CA PHE A 19 -1.86 -17.33 -8.82
C PHE A 19 -1.11 -17.80 -7.58
N LEU A 20 -0.96 -19.11 -7.39
CA LEU A 20 -0.23 -19.67 -6.25
C LEU A 20 1.27 -19.29 -6.27
N SER A 21 1.93 -19.35 -7.44
CA SER A 21 3.33 -18.93 -7.58
C SER A 21 3.49 -17.44 -7.32
N PHE A 22 2.52 -16.64 -7.77
CA PHE A 22 2.49 -15.19 -7.54
C PHE A 22 2.31 -14.86 -6.05
N LEU A 23 1.30 -15.47 -5.42
CA LEU A 23 0.96 -15.27 -4.01
C LEU A 23 2.13 -15.59 -3.10
N LYS A 24 2.87 -16.69 -3.34
CA LYS A 24 4.07 -17.04 -2.55
C LYS A 24 5.13 -15.93 -2.59
N ARG A 25 5.46 -15.41 -3.77
CA ARG A 25 6.46 -14.34 -3.95
C ARG A 25 5.97 -13.02 -3.34
N TYR A 26 4.69 -12.71 -3.49
CA TYR A 26 4.10 -11.52 -2.87
C TYR A 26 4.11 -11.60 -1.35
N LEU A 27 3.72 -12.73 -0.77
CA LEU A 27 3.71 -12.92 0.69
C LEU A 27 5.11 -12.76 1.30
N TYR A 28 6.14 -13.24 0.61
CA TYR A 28 7.53 -13.02 1.02
C TYR A 28 7.92 -11.53 0.97
N SER A 29 7.62 -10.84 -0.13
CA SER A 29 7.85 -9.39 -0.25
C SER A 29 7.06 -8.58 0.79
N TRP A 30 5.81 -8.92 1.05
CA TRP A 30 4.97 -8.28 2.07
C TRP A 30 5.55 -8.51 3.48
N SER A 31 6.08 -9.69 3.77
CA SER A 31 6.71 -9.95 5.06
C SER A 31 7.98 -9.10 5.23
N LEU A 32 8.76 -8.93 4.16
CA LEU A 32 9.91 -8.01 4.16
C LEU A 32 9.49 -6.55 4.33
N SER A 33 8.32 -6.15 3.84
CA SER A 33 7.84 -4.76 3.91
C SER A 33 7.42 -4.30 5.30
N LEU A 34 7.16 -5.24 6.21
CA LEU A 34 6.92 -4.92 7.62
C LEU A 34 8.20 -4.52 8.38
N ILE A 35 9.38 -4.89 7.87
CA ILE A 35 10.67 -4.63 8.51
C ILE A 35 11.43 -3.52 7.76
N ALA A 36 11.33 -3.51 6.43
CA ALA A 36 12.03 -2.54 5.60
C ALA A 36 11.43 -1.12 5.71
N PRO A 37 12.27 -0.07 5.77
CA PRO A 37 11.79 1.30 5.72
C PRO A 37 11.15 1.65 4.37
N GLY A 38 10.22 2.60 4.38
CA GLY A 38 9.78 3.33 3.18
C GLY A 38 9.17 2.48 2.04
N GLN A 39 8.28 1.52 2.36
CA GLN A 39 7.66 0.60 1.37
C GLN A 39 8.65 -0.16 0.47
N VAL A 40 9.94 -0.14 0.78
CA VAL A 40 10.98 -0.78 -0.04
C VAL A 40 10.77 -2.30 -0.10
N GLY A 41 10.25 -2.89 0.99
CA GLY A 41 9.92 -4.31 0.99
C GLY A 41 8.81 -4.67 0.01
N ASP A 42 7.84 -3.79 -0.26
CA ASP A 42 6.83 -4.03 -1.30
C ASP A 42 7.47 -3.97 -2.69
N ALA A 43 8.44 -3.08 -2.90
CA ALA A 43 9.19 -2.98 -4.15
C ALA A 43 10.10 -4.19 -4.39
N SER A 44 10.52 -4.92 -3.33
CA SER A 44 11.28 -6.17 -3.48
C SER A 44 10.54 -7.22 -4.30
N PHE A 45 9.20 -7.15 -4.36
CA PHE A 45 8.38 -7.98 -5.24
C PHE A 45 8.81 -7.93 -6.71
N ILE A 46 9.23 -6.74 -7.18
CA ILE A 46 9.71 -6.52 -8.54
C ILE A 46 10.94 -7.38 -8.82
N LEU A 47 11.88 -7.41 -7.87
CA LEU A 47 13.11 -8.21 -7.96
C LEU A 47 12.82 -9.71 -7.89
N LEU A 48 11.87 -10.12 -7.05
CA LEU A 48 11.46 -11.51 -6.93
C LEU A 48 10.80 -12.06 -8.19
N LEU A 49 10.23 -11.20 -9.05
CA LEU A 49 9.63 -11.58 -10.33
C LEU A 49 10.56 -11.44 -11.53
N LYS A 50 11.77 -10.91 -11.37
CA LYS A 50 12.68 -10.58 -12.49
C LYS A 50 12.98 -11.76 -13.43
N ASN A 51 13.01 -13.00 -12.90
CA ASN A 51 13.29 -14.20 -13.69
C ASN A 51 12.10 -14.61 -14.59
N LYS A 52 10.88 -14.14 -14.30
CA LYS A 52 9.65 -14.52 -15.03
C LYS A 52 9.03 -13.38 -15.83
N ILE A 53 9.20 -12.15 -15.38
CA ILE A 53 8.65 -10.94 -16.00
C ILE A 53 9.77 -9.92 -16.05
N SER A 54 9.86 -9.18 -17.16
CA SER A 54 10.80 -8.07 -17.22
C SER A 54 10.53 -7.07 -16.09
N VAL A 55 11.60 -6.62 -15.44
CA VAL A 55 11.55 -5.64 -14.33
C VAL A 55 10.73 -4.41 -14.72
N LYS A 56 10.80 -3.99 -16.00
CA LYS A 56 10.03 -2.87 -16.54
C LYS A 56 8.52 -3.04 -16.40
N HIS A 57 7.98 -4.18 -16.84
CA HIS A 57 6.54 -4.44 -16.76
C HIS A 57 6.07 -4.54 -15.30
N THR A 58 6.81 -5.27 -14.45
CA THR A 58 6.45 -5.41 -13.04
C THR A 58 6.48 -4.08 -12.30
N THR A 59 7.47 -3.24 -12.57
CA THR A 59 7.58 -1.90 -11.98
C THR A 59 6.42 -1.00 -12.42
N LEU A 60 6.09 -0.97 -13.72
CA LEU A 60 4.99 -0.13 -14.22
C LEU A 60 3.64 -0.55 -13.65
N VAL A 61 3.35 -1.85 -13.61
CA VAL A 61 2.13 -2.36 -12.99
C VAL A 61 2.06 -2.03 -11.50
N TYR A 62 3.18 -2.20 -10.78
CA TYR A 62 3.27 -1.85 -9.37
C TYR A 62 3.01 -0.36 -9.12
N LEU A 63 3.65 0.52 -9.90
CA LEU A 63 3.44 1.96 -9.82
C LEU A 63 1.98 2.32 -10.11
N PHE A 64 1.38 1.71 -11.13
CA PHE A 64 -0.01 1.96 -11.50
C PHE A 64 -0.99 1.57 -10.38
N ASP A 65 -0.81 0.41 -9.76
CA ASP A 65 -1.59 -0.04 -8.59
C ASP A 65 -1.45 0.92 -7.39
N LYS A 66 -0.23 1.38 -7.13
CA LYS A 66 0.05 2.34 -6.04
C LYS A 66 -0.55 3.71 -6.31
N ILE A 67 -0.52 4.20 -7.55
CA ILE A 67 -1.17 5.46 -7.94
C ILE A 67 -2.68 5.36 -7.69
N ILE A 68 -3.34 4.29 -8.15
CA ILE A 68 -4.78 4.10 -7.90
C ILE A 68 -5.06 4.09 -6.40
N THR A 69 -4.33 3.28 -5.63
CA THR A 69 -4.51 3.19 -4.17
C THR A 69 -4.31 4.54 -3.49
N LEU A 70 -3.25 5.27 -3.88
CA LEU A 70 -2.92 6.59 -3.32
C LEU A 70 -4.03 7.60 -3.64
N CYS A 71 -4.56 7.62 -4.86
CA CYS A 71 -5.67 8.50 -5.21
C CYS A 71 -6.90 8.25 -4.32
N PHE A 72 -7.29 6.99 -4.09
CA PHE A 72 -8.39 6.67 -3.19
C PHE A 72 -8.09 7.07 -1.74
N TYR A 73 -6.88 6.84 -1.24
CA TYR A 73 -6.49 7.25 0.11
C TYR A 73 -6.50 8.78 0.27
N CYS A 74 -6.03 9.52 -0.73
CA CYS A 74 -6.08 10.98 -0.75
C CYS A 74 -7.52 11.49 -0.73
N LEU A 75 -8.42 10.93 -1.56
CA LEU A 75 -9.83 11.32 -1.56
C LEU A 75 -10.50 11.12 -0.19
N ILE A 76 -10.29 9.95 0.43
CA ILE A 76 -10.84 9.65 1.76
C ILE A 76 -10.21 10.55 2.83
N THR A 77 -8.92 10.85 2.72
CA THR A 77 -8.23 11.70 3.68
C THR A 77 -8.67 13.16 3.58
N LEU A 78 -8.89 13.68 2.36
CA LEU A 78 -9.46 15.02 2.16
C LEU A 78 -10.85 15.13 2.78
N PHE A 79 -11.68 14.10 2.61
CA PHE A 79 -12.98 14.00 3.28
C PHE A 79 -12.84 13.92 4.82
N GLY A 80 -11.89 13.15 5.32
CA GLY A 80 -11.61 13.06 6.76
C GLY A 80 -11.14 14.38 7.35
N PHE A 81 -10.28 15.12 6.66
CA PHE A 81 -9.82 16.42 7.14
C PHE A 81 -10.94 17.44 7.30
N SER A 82 -11.93 17.45 6.39
CA SER A 82 -13.07 18.35 6.51
C SER A 82 -13.97 18.03 7.70
N ILE A 83 -13.97 16.77 8.16
CA ILE A 83 -14.76 16.32 9.31
C ILE A 83 -14.00 16.52 10.62
N TYR A 84 -12.75 16.04 10.68
CA TYR A 84 -12.06 15.84 11.97
C TYR A 84 -11.08 16.93 12.38
N LEU A 85 -10.52 17.73 11.44
CA LEU A 85 -9.44 18.66 11.78
C LEU A 85 -9.85 20.14 11.77
N SER A 86 -11.07 20.50 11.40
CA SER A 86 -11.51 21.91 11.23
C SER A 86 -10.54 22.76 10.38
N ILE A 87 -9.64 22.14 9.62
CA ILE A 87 -8.67 22.81 8.76
C ILE A 87 -9.41 23.20 7.50
N ASN A 88 -9.22 24.44 7.06
CA ASN A 88 -9.75 24.88 5.79
C ASN A 88 -9.11 24.04 4.66
N ILE A 89 -9.97 23.33 3.91
CA ILE A 89 -9.60 22.39 2.83
C ILE A 89 -8.65 23.05 1.82
N SER A 90 -8.78 24.36 1.60
CA SER A 90 -7.92 25.14 0.71
C SER A 90 -6.43 25.03 1.07
N TYR A 91 -6.06 25.06 2.37
CA TYR A 91 -4.67 24.93 2.79
C TYR A 91 -4.11 23.54 2.54
N ILE A 92 -4.93 22.51 2.73
CA ILE A 92 -4.54 21.12 2.44
C ILE A 92 -4.33 20.94 0.94
N PHE A 93 -5.22 21.49 0.12
CA PHE A 93 -5.09 21.44 -1.33
C PHE A 93 -3.83 22.16 -1.82
N LEU A 94 -3.55 23.36 -1.27
CA LEU A 94 -2.32 24.10 -1.52
C LEU A 94 -1.07 23.30 -1.10
N PHE A 95 -1.12 22.60 0.04
CA PHE A 95 -0.04 21.73 0.47
C PHE A 95 0.21 20.60 -0.54
N PHE A 96 -0.82 19.88 -0.96
CA PHE A 96 -0.67 18.82 -1.97
C PHE A 96 -0.16 19.37 -3.32
N ILE A 97 -0.63 20.53 -3.76
CA ILE A 97 -0.13 21.21 -4.97
C ILE A 97 1.35 21.56 -4.80
N SER A 98 1.75 22.15 -3.68
CA SER A 98 3.14 22.55 -3.46
C SER A 98 4.09 21.34 -3.41
N VAL A 99 3.68 20.24 -2.75
CA VAL A 99 4.47 19.01 -2.69
C VAL A 99 4.57 18.35 -4.07
N SER A 100 3.48 18.30 -4.83
CA SER A 100 3.50 17.75 -6.18
C SER A 100 4.34 18.62 -7.14
N ALA A 101 4.22 19.94 -7.06
CA ALA A 101 5.06 20.86 -7.82
C ALA A 101 6.54 20.71 -7.47
N LEU A 102 6.89 20.62 -6.18
CA LEU A 102 8.26 20.37 -5.72
C LEU A 102 8.79 19.02 -6.21
N SER A 103 7.98 17.97 -6.17
CA SER A 103 8.34 16.64 -6.67
C SER A 103 8.65 16.68 -8.17
N ILE A 104 7.82 17.40 -8.94
CA ILE A 104 8.02 17.61 -10.38
C ILE A 104 9.31 18.43 -10.63
N LEU A 105 9.55 19.49 -9.86
CA LEU A 105 10.76 20.30 -9.96
C LEU A 105 12.03 19.49 -9.67
N ILE A 106 12.03 18.65 -8.63
CA ILE A 106 13.16 17.76 -8.29
C ILE A 106 13.43 16.80 -9.46
N LEU A 107 12.37 16.22 -10.05
CA LEU A 107 12.51 15.36 -11.22
C LEU A 107 13.13 16.12 -12.42
N PHE A 108 12.69 17.35 -12.68
CA PHE A 108 13.25 18.20 -13.74
C PHE A 108 14.67 18.70 -13.45
N TYR A 109 15.03 18.95 -12.19
CA TYR A 109 16.36 19.44 -11.81
C TYR A 109 17.41 18.32 -11.80
N SER A 110 17.00 17.06 -11.61
CA SER A 110 17.88 15.88 -11.71
C SER A 110 18.35 15.53 -13.14
N LYS A 111 18.46 16.55 -14.01
CA LYS A 111 18.77 16.50 -15.46
C LYS A 111 19.98 15.63 -15.83
N THR A 112 20.90 15.36 -14.92
CA THR A 112 22.14 14.62 -15.17
C THR A 112 22.04 13.09 -15.18
N LYS A 113 20.90 12.47 -14.79
CA LYS A 113 20.71 10.99 -14.89
C LYS A 113 19.35 10.54 -15.46
N SER A 114 18.52 11.47 -15.92
CA SER A 114 17.10 11.23 -16.21
C SER A 114 16.79 10.59 -17.59
N GLN A 115 17.76 10.46 -18.50
CA GLN A 115 17.52 9.83 -19.80
C GLN A 115 16.97 8.41 -19.67
N TYR A 116 17.46 7.61 -18.70
CA TYR A 116 16.92 6.28 -18.43
C TYR A 116 15.49 6.29 -17.90
N PHE A 117 15.12 7.28 -17.09
CA PHE A 117 13.78 7.38 -16.52
C PHE A 117 12.75 7.83 -17.58
N TYR A 118 13.10 8.84 -18.39
CA TYR A 118 12.26 9.25 -19.51
C TYR A 118 12.14 8.14 -20.56
N SER A 119 13.22 7.46 -20.93
CA SER A 119 13.14 6.33 -21.87
C SER A 119 12.39 5.14 -21.27
N PHE A 120 12.35 5.00 -19.94
CA PHE A 120 11.57 3.96 -19.27
C PHE A 120 10.07 4.22 -19.35
N ILE A 121 9.64 5.47 -19.13
CA ILE A 121 8.23 5.89 -19.16
C ILE A 121 7.71 6.06 -20.59
N PHE A 122 8.49 6.68 -21.48
CA PHE A 122 8.06 7.11 -22.83
C PHE A 122 8.59 6.20 -23.96
N ASP A 123 8.84 4.93 -23.67
CA ASP A 123 9.27 3.97 -24.69
C ASP A 123 8.16 3.71 -25.71
N LYS A 124 8.49 3.63 -27.01
CA LYS A 124 7.50 3.55 -28.11
C LYS A 124 6.57 2.34 -28.02
N LYS A 125 6.96 1.28 -27.31
CA LYS A 125 6.06 0.21 -26.86
C LYS A 125 5.49 0.59 -25.50
N ASN A 126 4.53 1.52 -25.49
CA ASN A 126 3.95 2.08 -24.27
C ASN A 126 3.13 1.01 -23.50
N ILE A 127 3.80 0.20 -22.69
CA ILE A 127 3.19 -0.73 -21.72
C ILE A 127 2.12 -0.01 -20.90
N PHE A 128 2.38 1.25 -20.54
CA PHE A 128 1.43 2.10 -19.82
C PHE A 128 0.11 2.30 -20.60
N VAL A 129 0.17 2.54 -21.91
CA VAL A 129 -1.01 2.63 -22.78
C VAL A 129 -1.72 1.29 -22.82
N GLU A 130 -1.00 0.17 -22.88
CA GLU A 130 -1.60 -1.17 -22.84
C GLU A 130 -2.37 -1.43 -21.53
N ILE A 131 -1.82 -1.02 -20.38
CA ILE A 131 -2.54 -1.06 -19.08
C ILE A 131 -3.82 -0.24 -19.16
N ILE A 132 -3.73 1.01 -19.63
CA ILE A 132 -4.86 1.95 -19.73
C ILE A 132 -5.95 1.43 -20.66
N LEU A 133 -5.57 0.83 -21.79
CA LEU A 133 -6.52 0.26 -22.74
C LEU A 133 -7.24 -0.98 -22.17
N ASN A 134 -6.64 -1.68 -21.20
CA ASN A 134 -7.28 -2.81 -20.53
C ASN A 134 -8.25 -2.38 -19.42
N LYS A 135 -9.36 -1.76 -19.82
CA LYS A 135 -10.42 -1.26 -18.93
C LYS A 135 -10.92 -2.30 -17.91
N LYS A 136 -10.97 -3.58 -18.30
CA LYS A 136 -11.42 -4.67 -17.42
C LYS A 136 -10.45 -4.91 -16.26
N ALA A 137 -9.14 -4.89 -16.54
CA ALA A 137 -8.12 -5.06 -15.50
C ALA A 137 -8.11 -3.87 -14.53
N ILE A 138 -8.24 -2.65 -15.05
CA ILE A 138 -8.34 -1.43 -14.24
C ILE A 138 -9.58 -1.45 -13.35
N CYS A 139 -10.75 -1.76 -13.91
CA CYS A 139 -11.99 -1.84 -13.13
C CYS A 139 -11.88 -2.84 -11.98
N LYS A 140 -11.31 -4.03 -12.23
CA LYS A 140 -11.06 -5.02 -11.17
C LYS A 140 -10.05 -4.53 -10.12
N ASN A 141 -9.01 -3.82 -10.53
CA ASN A 141 -8.04 -3.22 -9.61
C ASN A 141 -8.68 -2.15 -8.71
N ILE A 142 -9.51 -1.27 -9.28
CA ILE A 142 -10.29 -0.27 -8.54
C ILE A 142 -11.24 -0.95 -7.54
N LEU A 143 -12.01 -1.94 -7.98
CA LEU A 143 -12.91 -2.70 -7.11
C LEU A 143 -12.16 -3.38 -5.97
N GLY A 144 -11.02 -4.01 -6.26
CA GLY A 144 -10.19 -4.63 -5.23
C GLY A 144 -9.60 -3.61 -4.26
N THR A 145 -9.28 -2.40 -4.73
CA THR A 145 -8.84 -1.28 -3.86
C THR A 145 -9.96 -0.81 -2.92
N ILE A 146 -11.18 -0.65 -3.43
CA ILE A 146 -12.36 -0.30 -2.62
C ILE A 146 -12.65 -1.39 -1.58
N LEU A 147 -12.64 -2.67 -1.99
CA LEU A 147 -12.83 -3.79 -1.08
C LEU A 147 -11.75 -3.85 0.00
N LYS A 148 -10.49 -3.58 -0.36
CA LYS A 148 -9.38 -3.49 0.59
C LYS A 148 -9.62 -2.39 1.64
N ILE A 149 -10.08 -1.22 1.21
CA ILE A 149 -10.42 -0.10 2.09
C ILE A 149 -11.53 -0.50 3.06
N LEU A 150 -12.62 -1.08 2.55
CA LEU A 150 -13.76 -1.51 3.38
C LEU A 150 -13.35 -2.58 4.40
N ILE A 151 -12.54 -3.55 4.00
CA ILE A 151 -12.04 -4.61 4.90
C ILE A 151 -11.08 -4.03 5.94
N THR A 152 -10.27 -3.04 5.57
CA THR A 152 -9.42 -2.33 6.52
C THR A 152 -10.29 -1.63 7.57
N GLY A 153 -11.29 -0.86 7.15
CA GLY A 153 -12.25 -0.23 8.07
C GLY A 153 -12.98 -1.23 8.96
N LEU A 154 -13.40 -2.37 8.40
CA LEU A 154 -14.03 -3.45 9.16
C LEU A 154 -13.12 -4.03 10.23
N THR A 155 -11.84 -4.20 9.89
CA THR A 155 -10.83 -4.72 10.82
C THR A 155 -10.66 -3.77 12.01
N TYR A 156 -10.56 -2.46 11.76
CA TYR A 156 -10.49 -1.47 12.84
C TYR A 156 -11.78 -1.40 13.65
N TYR A 157 -12.95 -1.41 13.00
CA TYR A 157 -14.25 -1.41 13.68
C TYR A 157 -14.38 -2.58 14.66
N ILE A 158 -14.05 -3.80 14.23
CA ILE A 158 -14.08 -5.01 15.07
C ILE A 158 -13.03 -4.90 16.18
N ALA A 159 -11.85 -4.38 15.89
CA ALA A 159 -10.80 -4.22 16.90
C ALA A 159 -11.24 -3.26 18.01
N PHE A 160 -11.79 -2.08 17.71
CA PHE A 160 -12.32 -1.17 18.72
C PHE A 160 -13.48 -1.80 19.52
N LYS A 161 -14.37 -2.54 18.85
CA LYS A 161 -15.45 -3.27 19.51
C LYS A 161 -14.94 -4.32 20.50
N SER A 162 -13.79 -4.95 20.24
CA SER A 162 -13.17 -5.92 21.16
C SER A 162 -12.68 -5.29 22.47
N PHE A 163 -12.43 -3.98 22.48
CA PHE A 163 -12.11 -3.19 23.68
C PHE A 163 -13.35 -2.52 24.30
N ASN A 164 -14.57 -2.95 23.91
CA ASN A 164 -15.84 -2.38 24.35
C ASN A 164 -15.99 -0.88 24.04
N VAL A 165 -15.30 -0.37 23.03
CA VAL A 165 -15.44 1.01 22.57
C VAL A 165 -16.33 1.06 21.33
N ILE A 166 -17.40 1.83 21.43
CA ILE A 166 -18.34 2.06 20.33
C ILE A 166 -17.82 3.23 19.51
N ILE A 167 -17.43 2.96 18.27
CA ILE A 167 -17.09 3.99 17.28
C ILE A 167 -18.07 3.90 16.11
N SER A 168 -18.27 4.99 15.38
CA SER A 168 -19.07 4.91 14.15
C SER A 168 -18.31 4.13 13.07
N TRP A 169 -19.05 3.52 12.14
CA TRP A 169 -18.46 2.87 10.97
C TRP A 169 -17.60 3.84 10.14
N GLN A 170 -18.01 5.11 10.09
CA GLN A 170 -17.32 6.16 9.35
C GLN A 170 -15.94 6.44 9.96
N ASP A 171 -15.86 6.57 11.29
CA ASP A 171 -14.59 6.80 12.00
C ASP A 171 -13.62 5.63 11.82
N ALA A 172 -14.14 4.41 11.92
CA ALA A 172 -13.35 3.18 11.76
C ALA A 172 -12.77 3.04 10.34
N LEU A 173 -13.44 3.60 9.33
CA LEU A 173 -13.00 3.55 7.94
C LEU A 173 -12.04 4.71 7.60
N VAL A 174 -12.42 5.94 7.96
CA VAL A 174 -11.73 7.15 7.50
C VAL A 174 -10.44 7.38 8.27
N ILE A 175 -10.47 7.36 9.61
CA ILE A 175 -9.33 7.74 10.44
C ILE A 175 -8.11 6.84 10.19
N PRO A 176 -8.24 5.49 10.13
CA PRO A 176 -7.08 4.66 9.84
C PRO A 176 -6.45 4.89 8.46
N ILE A 177 -7.25 5.29 7.46
CA ILE A 177 -6.74 5.62 6.12
C ILE A 177 -5.97 6.93 6.14
N MET A 178 -6.48 7.94 6.86
CA MET A 178 -5.74 9.19 7.10
C MET A 178 -4.38 8.91 7.75
N CYS A 179 -4.36 8.08 8.80
CA CYS A 179 -3.14 7.73 9.51
C CYS A 179 -2.19 6.91 8.62
N THR A 180 -2.73 6.03 7.77
CA THR A 180 -1.92 5.21 6.85
C THR A 180 -1.11 6.07 5.89
N LEU A 181 -1.63 7.20 5.40
CA LEU A 181 -0.88 8.12 4.54
C LEU A 181 0.37 8.70 5.22
N VAL A 182 0.34 8.91 6.54
CA VAL A 182 1.52 9.34 7.30
C VAL A 182 2.62 8.29 7.23
N GLY A 183 2.26 7.01 7.24
CA GLY A 183 3.19 5.89 7.09
C GLY A 183 3.81 5.75 5.69
N TYR A 184 3.27 6.44 4.66
CA TYR A 184 3.92 6.53 3.34
C TYR A 184 5.10 7.50 3.35
N ILE A 185 5.18 8.42 4.32
CA ILE A 185 6.32 9.31 4.47
C ILE A 185 7.46 8.49 5.11
N PRO A 186 8.62 8.35 4.46
CA PRO A 186 9.70 7.46 4.90
C PRO A 186 10.49 8.03 6.09
N ILE A 187 9.80 8.46 7.15
CA ILE A 187 10.38 8.95 8.40
C ILE A 187 10.76 7.78 9.31
N SER A 188 9.96 6.70 9.30
CA SER A 188 10.20 5.51 10.13
C SER A 188 9.92 4.21 9.38
N ALA A 189 10.42 3.08 9.91
CA ALA A 189 10.17 1.76 9.36
C ALA A 189 8.67 1.46 9.42
N ALA A 190 8.03 1.29 8.25
CA ALA A 190 6.59 1.07 8.10
C ALA A 190 5.69 2.09 8.85
N GLY A 191 6.17 3.30 9.12
CA GLY A 191 5.41 4.31 9.87
C GLY A 191 5.24 3.97 11.35
N ILE A 192 6.05 3.07 11.92
CA ILE A 192 6.02 2.76 13.36
C ILE A 192 6.27 4.05 14.15
N GLY A 193 5.42 4.29 15.13
CA GLY A 193 5.41 5.50 15.97
C GLY A 193 4.58 6.62 15.34
N THR A 194 4.88 7.00 14.09
CA THR A 194 4.21 8.15 13.45
C THR A 194 2.73 7.89 13.18
N VAL A 195 2.39 6.70 12.68
CA VAL A 195 1.00 6.29 12.43
C VAL A 195 0.20 6.22 13.73
N GLU A 196 0.79 5.68 14.79
CA GLU A 196 0.12 5.56 16.10
C GLU A 196 -0.12 6.94 16.73
N VAL A 197 0.88 7.83 16.69
CA VAL A 197 0.73 9.20 17.22
C VAL A 197 -0.33 9.97 16.45
N SER A 198 -0.34 9.88 15.12
CA SER A 198 -1.40 10.48 14.30
C SER A 198 -2.77 9.90 14.61
N ALA A 199 -2.86 8.58 14.82
CA ALA A 199 -4.11 7.94 15.20
C ALA A 199 -4.61 8.42 16.56
N VAL A 200 -3.74 8.46 17.58
CA VAL A 200 -4.08 8.98 18.90
C VAL A 200 -4.60 10.41 18.81
N TYR A 201 -3.92 11.27 18.05
CA TYR A 201 -4.34 12.65 17.85
C TYR A 201 -5.73 12.73 17.19
N ILE A 202 -5.95 12.07 16.06
CA ILE A 202 -7.23 12.17 15.32
C ILE A 202 -8.37 11.49 16.10
N PHE A 203 -8.15 10.33 16.70
CA PHE A 203 -9.18 9.67 17.53
C PHE A 203 -9.50 10.44 18.81
N SER A 204 -8.58 11.25 19.34
CA SER A 204 -8.86 12.12 20.49
C SER A 204 -9.86 13.23 20.15
N THR A 205 -9.95 13.66 18.89
CA THR A 205 -10.92 14.70 18.48
C THR A 205 -12.37 14.20 18.52
N ILE A 206 -12.57 12.88 18.46
CA ILE A 206 -13.87 12.21 18.64
C ILE A 206 -14.03 11.57 20.04
N GLY A 207 -13.17 11.95 21.00
CA GLY A 207 -13.31 11.57 22.40
C GLY A 207 -12.86 10.15 22.77
N ILE A 208 -12.14 9.46 21.88
CA ILE A 208 -11.63 8.11 22.19
C ILE A 208 -10.34 8.21 22.99
N SER A 209 -10.26 7.45 24.09
CA SER A 209 -9.09 7.46 24.97
C SER A 209 -7.83 6.97 24.25
N SER A 210 -6.72 7.68 24.48
CA SER A 210 -5.42 7.40 23.83
C SER A 210 -4.93 5.97 24.12
N SER A 211 -5.17 5.46 25.33
CA SER A 211 -4.78 4.11 25.75
C SER A 211 -5.47 3.03 24.92
N VAL A 212 -6.76 3.20 24.60
CA VAL A 212 -7.51 2.26 23.74
C VAL A 212 -6.98 2.31 22.32
N VAL A 213 -6.77 3.51 21.75
CA VAL A 213 -6.27 3.66 20.38
C VAL A 213 -4.92 2.96 20.21
N ILE A 214 -3.99 3.20 21.14
CA ILE A 214 -2.68 2.56 21.13
C ILE A 214 -2.83 1.03 21.25
N SER A 215 -3.67 0.54 22.15
CA SER A 215 -3.90 -0.89 22.34
C SER A 215 -4.45 -1.57 21.08
N VAL A 216 -5.39 -0.93 20.39
CA VAL A 216 -5.95 -1.41 19.11
C VAL A 216 -4.87 -1.48 18.03
N TYR A 217 -4.08 -0.42 17.87
CA TYR A 217 -3.02 -0.39 16.84
C TYR A 217 -1.91 -1.40 17.13
N ILE A 218 -1.50 -1.56 18.40
CA ILE A 218 -0.53 -2.57 18.82
C ILE A 218 -1.09 -3.98 18.55
N LEU A 219 -2.35 -4.24 18.89
CA LEU A 219 -3.00 -5.53 18.64
C LEU A 219 -2.96 -5.87 17.14
N LEU A 220 -3.42 -4.95 16.29
CA LEU A 220 -3.47 -5.16 14.84
C LEU A 220 -2.07 -5.36 14.25
N ARG A 221 -1.08 -4.60 14.70
CA ARG A 221 0.32 -4.73 14.24
C ARG A 221 0.94 -6.04 14.71
N THR A 222 0.68 -6.45 15.95
CA THR A 222 1.14 -7.75 16.47
C THR A 222 0.57 -8.90 15.65
N CYS A 223 -0.72 -8.86 15.30
CA CYS A 223 -1.34 -9.83 14.41
C CYS A 223 -0.67 -9.85 13.02
N GLN A 224 -0.36 -8.68 12.44
CA GLN A 224 0.34 -8.60 11.15
C GLN A 224 1.74 -9.23 11.22
N PHE A 225 2.52 -8.92 12.25
CA PHE A 225 3.84 -9.53 12.46
C PHE A 225 3.75 -11.05 12.68
N ALA A 226 2.79 -11.52 13.48
CA ALA A 226 2.58 -12.95 13.69
C ALA A 226 2.30 -13.68 12.38
N ILE A 227 1.42 -13.12 11.53
CA ILE A 227 1.12 -13.67 10.20
C ILE A 227 2.38 -13.68 9.33
N ALA A 228 3.19 -12.62 9.34
CA ALA A 228 4.42 -12.57 8.56
C ALA A 228 5.46 -13.60 9.01
N VAL A 229 5.62 -13.82 10.32
CA VAL A 229 6.49 -14.87 10.87
C VAL A 229 6.02 -16.25 10.42
N ILE A 230 4.71 -16.51 10.46
CA ILE A 230 4.13 -17.78 9.97
C ILE A 230 4.43 -17.96 8.48
N VAL A 231 4.21 -16.93 7.67
CA VAL A 231 4.49 -16.95 6.21
C VAL A 231 5.96 -17.26 5.92
N ILE A 232 6.89 -16.57 6.59
CA ILE A 232 8.33 -16.78 6.41
C ILE A 232 8.72 -18.20 6.84
N THR A 233 8.30 -18.63 8.04
CA THR A 233 8.64 -19.95 8.58
C THR A 233 8.13 -21.06 7.66
N PHE A 234 6.87 -20.96 7.24
CA PHE A 234 6.28 -21.91 6.30
C PHE A 234 7.02 -21.93 4.97
N SER A 235 7.43 -20.76 4.44
CA SER A 235 8.19 -20.67 3.20
C SER A 235 9.58 -21.33 3.28
N LEU A 236 10.27 -21.21 4.42
CA LEU A 236 11.59 -21.82 4.65
C LEU A 236 11.48 -23.34 4.80
N VAL A 237 10.50 -23.80 5.57
CA VAL A 237 10.22 -25.24 5.75
C VAL A 237 9.86 -25.88 4.41
N PHE A 238 8.97 -25.26 3.64
CA PHE A 238 8.56 -25.79 2.33
C PHE A 238 9.74 -25.86 1.33
N LYS A 239 10.63 -24.86 1.33
CA LYS A 239 11.84 -24.86 0.49
C LYS A 239 12.80 -25.98 0.87
N LYS A 240 12.92 -26.29 2.18
CA LYS A 240 13.77 -27.39 2.67
C LYS A 240 13.21 -28.77 2.32
N ILE A 241 11.89 -28.94 2.34
CA ILE A 241 11.23 -30.23 2.05
C ILE A 241 11.18 -30.50 0.54
N PHE A 242 10.99 -29.48 -0.30
CA PHE A 242 10.84 -29.64 -1.75
C PHE A 242 11.90 -28.86 -2.56
N PRO A 243 13.20 -29.15 -2.40
CA PRO A 243 14.26 -28.40 -3.10
C PRO A 243 14.20 -28.56 -4.63
N ASN A 244 13.73 -29.72 -5.12
CA ASN A 244 13.75 -30.07 -6.55
C ASN A 244 12.52 -29.63 -7.36
N ASN A 245 11.45 -29.15 -6.71
CA ASN A 245 10.23 -28.68 -7.39
C ASN A 245 10.30 -27.20 -7.79
N ILE A 246 11.44 -26.55 -7.57
CA ILE A 246 11.72 -25.18 -8.03
C ILE A 246 12.84 -25.27 -9.07
N LYS A 247 12.61 -25.99 -10.17
CA LYS A 247 13.29 -25.61 -11.42
C LYS A 247 12.63 -24.29 -11.85
N GLU A 248 13.35 -23.18 -11.56
CA GLU A 248 12.89 -21.79 -11.76
C GLU A 248 12.49 -21.46 -13.19
#